data_AF-A0A430GU26-F1
#
_entry.id   AF-A0A430GU26-F1
#
_cell.length_a   1.000
_cell.length_b   1.000
_cell.length_c   1.000
_cell.angle_alpha   90.00
_cell.angle_beta   90.00
_cell.angle_gamma   90.00
#
_symmetry.space_group_name_H-M   'P 1'
#
loop_
_entity.id
_entity.type
_entity.pdbx_description
1 polymer ?
#
loop_
_entity_poly.entity_id
_entity_poly.type
_entity_poly.pdbx_seq_one_letter_code
_entity_poly.pdbx_strand_id
1 'polypeptide(L)'
;MWKPAQPIVVDGTALTDQEAWWYEFKDAFHELCIDEIDEEWLDGLTATLYHAHMDRDPCDAAAVAFATLNYEVPGYELEEPFTPPPPRRRPKVH
;
A
#
# COMPACT_ATOMS: atom_id res chain seq x y z
N MET A 1 -3.46 -15.31 -17.00
CA MET A 1 -2.22 -14.89 -16.33
C MET A 1 -1.56 -13.89 -17.25
N TRP A 2 -1.26 -12.70 -16.75
CA TRP A 2 -0.50 -11.67 -17.45
C TRP A 2 0.83 -12.25 -17.92
N LYS A 3 1.35 -11.73 -19.04
CA LYS A 3 2.61 -12.16 -19.63
C LYS A 3 3.41 -10.94 -20.04
N PRO A 4 4.72 -10.93 -19.81
CA PRO A 4 5.55 -9.81 -20.22
C PRO A 4 5.58 -9.75 -21.76
N ALA A 5 5.62 -8.52 -22.31
CA ALA A 5 5.66 -8.30 -23.74
C ALA A 5 6.95 -8.85 -24.38
N GLN A 6 8.03 -8.92 -23.60
CA GLN A 6 9.30 -9.53 -23.97
C GLN A 6 9.82 -10.38 -22.80
N PRO A 7 10.57 -11.47 -23.07
CA PRO A 7 11.18 -12.25 -22.00
C PRO A 7 12.12 -11.38 -21.16
N ILE A 8 11.89 -11.37 -19.83
CA ILE A 8 12.79 -10.71 -18.89
C ILE A 8 13.92 -11.68 -18.55
N VAL A 9 15.17 -11.22 -18.70
CA VAL A 9 16.36 -12.03 -18.44
C VAL A 9 17.15 -11.42 -17.29
N VAL A 10 17.29 -12.17 -16.20
CA VAL A 10 18.08 -11.81 -15.02
C VAL A 10 19.19 -12.84 -14.86
N ASP A 11 20.44 -12.39 -14.73
CA ASP A 11 21.63 -13.23 -14.64
C ASP A 11 21.72 -14.34 -15.72
N GLY A 12 21.31 -13.98 -16.94
CA GLY A 12 21.32 -14.89 -18.09
C GLY A 12 20.21 -15.94 -18.10
N THR A 13 19.27 -15.89 -17.15
CA THR A 13 18.12 -16.79 -17.06
C THR A 13 16.83 -16.04 -17.38
N ALA A 14 16.00 -16.60 -18.27
CA ALA A 14 14.68 -16.05 -18.56
C ALA A 14 13.72 -16.36 -17.41
N LEU A 15 13.04 -15.33 -16.91
CA LEU A 15 12.04 -15.46 -15.85
C LEU A 15 10.78 -16.16 -16.35
N THR A 16 10.14 -16.92 -15.46
CA THR A 16 8.77 -17.42 -15.67
C THR A 16 7.77 -16.26 -15.68
N ASP A 17 6.54 -16.49 -16.19
CA ASP A 17 5.47 -15.46 -16.20
C ASP A 17 5.23 -14.89 -14.78
N GLN A 18 5.31 -15.74 -13.74
CA GLN A 18 5.18 -15.33 -12.34
C GLN A 18 6.36 -14.48 -11.86
N GLU A 19 7.58 -14.96 -12.07
CA GLU A 19 8.79 -14.23 -11.68
C GLU A 19 8.91 -12.89 -12.41
N ALA A 20 8.50 -12.85 -13.68
CA ALA A 20 8.44 -11.63 -14.48
C ALA A 20 7.42 -10.64 -13.89
N TRP A 21 6.24 -11.12 -13.50
CA TRP A 21 5.25 -10.26 -12.84
C TRP A 21 5.79 -9.71 -11.52
N TRP A 22 6.41 -10.56 -10.69
CA TRP A 22 7.00 -10.16 -9.42
C TRP A 22 8.12 -9.13 -9.61
N TYR A 23 8.95 -9.34 -10.62
CA TYR A 23 10.05 -8.44 -10.96
C TYR A 23 9.52 -7.06 -11.36
N GLU A 24 8.60 -6.98 -12.32
CA GLU A 24 8.04 -5.70 -12.77
C GLU A 24 7.23 -5.00 -11.67
N PHE A 25 6.49 -5.75 -10.85
CA PHE A 25 5.75 -5.16 -9.73
C PHE A 25 6.70 -4.49 -8.74
N LYS A 26 7.76 -5.19 -8.32
CA LYS A 26 8.72 -4.66 -7.34
C LYS A 26 9.48 -3.47 -7.90
N ASP A 27 9.92 -3.55 -9.15
CA ASP A 27 10.61 -2.44 -9.83
C ASP A 27 9.72 -1.18 -9.89
N ALA A 28 8.48 -1.32 -10.40
CA ALA A 28 7.53 -0.22 -10.48
C ALA A 28 7.14 0.33 -9.09
N PHE A 29 7.03 -0.53 -8.07
CA PHE A 29 6.70 -0.10 -6.72
C PHE A 29 7.87 0.65 -6.06
N HIS A 30 9.12 0.21 -6.29
CA HIS A 30 10.31 0.94 -5.86
C HIS A 30 10.39 2.32 -6.50
N GLU A 31 10.08 2.46 -7.80
CA GLU A 31 10.08 3.78 -8.46
C GLU A 31 9.08 4.76 -7.84
N LEU A 32 7.97 4.26 -7.29
CA LEU A 32 6.94 5.08 -6.63
C LEU A 32 7.33 5.49 -5.21
N CYS A 33 8.12 4.67 -4.51
CA CYS A 33 8.59 4.95 -3.17
C CYS A 33 9.84 5.83 -3.18
N ILE A 34 9.80 6.95 -2.46
CA ILE A 34 10.93 7.90 -2.35
C ILE A 34 11.98 7.41 -1.33
N ASP A 35 11.57 6.57 -0.38
CA ASP A 35 12.37 6.07 0.73
C ASP A 35 12.74 4.59 0.57
N GLU A 36 13.70 4.14 1.40
CA GLU A 36 14.09 2.73 1.51
C GLU A 36 12.90 1.88 1.98
N ILE A 37 12.52 0.90 1.15
CA ILE A 37 11.49 -0.08 1.48
C ILE A 37 12.17 -1.29 2.13
N ASP A 38 11.53 -1.83 3.16
CA ASP A 38 11.91 -3.13 3.70
C ASP A 38 11.63 -4.26 2.69
N GLU A 39 12.68 -4.94 2.24
CA GLU A 39 12.59 -5.98 1.20
C GLU A 39 11.70 -7.16 1.62
N GLU A 40 11.73 -7.58 2.89
CA GLU A 40 10.91 -8.70 3.38
C GLU A 40 9.42 -8.33 3.33
N TRP A 41 9.09 -7.09 3.71
CA TRP A 41 7.74 -6.55 3.59
C TRP A 41 7.29 -6.45 2.12
N LEU A 42 8.16 -5.99 1.22
CA LEU A 42 7.84 -5.88 -0.20
C LEU A 42 7.61 -7.26 -0.84
N ASP A 43 8.42 -8.27 -0.49
CA ASP A 43 8.22 -9.64 -0.94
C ASP A 43 6.88 -10.20 -0.46
N GLY A 44 6.51 -9.93 0.80
CA GLY A 44 5.21 -10.31 1.37
C GLY A 44 4.03 -9.64 0.64
N LEU A 45 4.15 -8.34 0.35
CA LEU A 45 3.15 -7.60 -0.42
C LEU A 45 3.01 -8.15 -1.84
N THR A 46 4.13 -8.38 -2.53
CA THR A 46 4.19 -8.90 -3.90
C THR A 46 3.52 -10.27 -4.00
N ALA A 47 3.86 -11.19 -3.10
CA ALA A 47 3.27 -12.52 -3.06
C ALA A 47 1.75 -12.46 -2.81
N THR A 48 1.31 -11.57 -1.91
CA THR A 48 -0.11 -11.39 -1.60
C THR A 48 -0.89 -10.84 -2.80
N LEU A 49 -0.36 -9.79 -3.44
CA LEU A 49 -1.03 -9.13 -4.55
C LEU A 49 -1.03 -9.96 -5.82
N TYR A 50 0.01 -10.75 -6.07
CA TYR A 50 0.06 -11.64 -7.22
C TYR A 50 -1.15 -12.57 -7.28
N HIS A 51 -1.55 -13.18 -6.16
CA HIS A 51 -2.72 -14.07 -6.15
C HIS A 51 -4.03 -13.35 -6.51
N ALA A 52 -4.16 -12.07 -6.20
CA ALA A 52 -5.34 -11.27 -6.51
C ALA A 52 -5.27 -10.61 -7.90
N HIS A 53 -4.07 -10.40 -8.43
CA HIS A 53 -3.82 -9.55 -9.59
C HIS A 53 -2.98 -10.20 -10.69
N MET A 54 -2.78 -11.52 -10.67
CA MET A 54 -1.99 -12.25 -11.68
C MET A 54 -2.48 -12.10 -13.13
N ASP A 55 -3.68 -11.55 -13.36
CA ASP A 55 -4.21 -11.25 -14.70
C ASP A 55 -4.10 -9.76 -15.08
N ARG A 56 -3.62 -8.92 -14.16
CA ARG A 56 -3.44 -7.48 -14.36
C ARG A 56 -1.97 -7.15 -14.62
N ASP A 57 -1.78 -5.99 -15.24
CA ASP A 57 -0.48 -5.39 -15.40
C ASP A 57 0.15 -5.11 -14.02
N PRO A 58 1.39 -5.56 -13.77
CA PRO A 58 2.08 -5.37 -12.49
C PRO A 58 2.32 -3.89 -12.16
N CYS A 59 2.53 -3.02 -13.17
CA CYS A 59 2.70 -1.58 -12.97
C CYS A 59 1.40 -0.92 -12.51
N ASP A 60 0.26 -1.32 -13.10
CA ASP A 60 -1.06 -0.87 -12.64
C ASP A 60 -1.33 -1.33 -11.20
N ALA A 61 -0.96 -2.58 -10.88
CA ALA A 61 -1.09 -3.12 -9.53
C ALA A 61 -0.21 -2.35 -8.52
N ALA A 62 1.03 -2.01 -8.88
CA ALA A 62 1.92 -1.20 -8.07
C ALA A 62 1.36 0.20 -7.81
N ALA A 63 0.82 0.87 -8.84
CA ALA A 63 0.20 2.19 -8.70
C ALA A 63 -1.00 2.17 -7.75
N VAL A 64 -1.87 1.16 -7.85
CA VAL A 64 -3.02 0.98 -6.95
C VAL A 64 -2.56 0.69 -5.52
N ALA A 65 -1.58 -0.19 -5.34
CA ALA A 65 -1.04 -0.51 -4.04
C ALA A 65 -0.43 0.74 -3.38
N PHE A 66 0.38 1.49 -4.11
CA PHE A 66 0.99 2.72 -3.63
C PHE A 66 -0.06 3.77 -3.23
N ALA A 67 -1.05 4.01 -4.11
CA ALA A 67 -2.12 4.96 -3.81
C ALA A 67 -2.95 4.54 -2.59
N THR A 68 -3.19 3.23 -2.41
CA THR A 68 -3.94 2.70 -1.27
C THR A 68 -3.16 2.86 0.03
N LEU A 69 -1.85 2.60 0.01
CA LEU A 69 -0.99 2.69 1.19
C LEU A 69 -0.72 4.14 1.62
N ASN A 70 -0.69 5.08 0.68
CA ASN A 70 -0.50 6.50 0.95
C ASN A 70 -1.82 7.26 1.13
N TYR A 71 -2.96 6.58 1.08
CA TYR A 71 -4.25 7.23 1.26
C TYR A 71 -4.47 7.62 2.72
N GLU A 72 -4.33 8.90 3.02
CA GLU A 72 -4.82 9.46 4.28
C GLU A 72 -6.32 9.76 4.17
N VAL A 73 -7.11 9.18 5.08
CA VAL A 73 -8.55 9.48 5.17
C VAL A 73 -8.72 10.94 5.59
N PRO A 74 -9.35 11.81 4.78
CA PRO A 74 -9.58 13.19 5.17
C PRO A 74 -10.63 13.22 6.30
N GLY A 75 -10.24 13.68 7.49
CA GLY A 75 -11.20 14.14 8.51
C GLY A 75 -11.45 13.25 9.72
N TYR A 76 -10.56 12.34 10.10
CA TYR A 76 -10.50 11.94 11.52
C TYR A 76 -9.73 13.00 12.32
N GLU A 77 -10.31 14.20 12.43
CA GLU A 77 -10.15 14.93 13.68
C GLU A 77 -10.75 13.99 14.73
N LEU A 78 -9.91 13.33 15.53
CA LEU A 78 -10.36 12.68 16.74
C LEU A 78 -11.16 13.74 17.49
N GLU A 79 -12.49 13.66 17.43
CA GLU A 79 -13.37 14.60 18.13
C GLU A 79 -12.79 14.73 19.54
N GLU A 80 -12.37 15.94 19.93
CA GLU A 80 -11.86 16.17 21.28
C GLU A 80 -12.86 15.52 22.24
N PRO A 81 -12.40 14.67 23.18
CA PRO A 81 -13.31 13.97 24.07
C PRO A 81 -14.22 15.01 24.72
N PHE A 82 -15.52 14.91 24.42
CA PHE A 82 -16.51 15.86 24.87
C PHE A 82 -16.34 16.10 26.38
N THR A 83 -15.88 17.30 26.74
CA THR A 83 -15.75 17.69 28.13
C THR A 83 -17.05 18.40 28.50
N PRO A 84 -17.98 17.75 29.24
CA PRO A 84 -19.21 18.42 29.63
C PRO A 84 -18.87 19.66 30.46
N PRO A 85 -19.62 20.77 30.30
CA PRO A 85 -19.40 21.97 31.08
C PRO A 85 -19.52 21.65 32.59
N PRO A 86 -18.69 22.27 33.44
CA PRO A 86 -18.77 22.04 34.88
C PRO A 86 -20.17 22.38 35.40
N PRO A 87 -20.69 21.62 36.39
CA PRO A 87 -22.02 21.85 36.92
C PRO A 87 -22.12 23.29 37.43
N ARG A 88 -23.15 24.02 36.97
CA ARG A 88 -23.44 25.37 37.47
C ARG A 88 -23.60 25.28 38.99
N ARG A 89 -22.65 25.88 39.74
CA ARG A 89 -22.80 26.04 41.18
C ARG A 89 -24.07 26.82 41.42
N ARG A 90 -25.12 26.15 41.88
CA ARG A 90 -26.30 26.84 42.39
C ARG A 90 -25.83 27.71 43.57
N PRO A 91 -26.14 29.01 43.61
CA PRO A 91 -25.88 29.79 44.81
C PRO A 91 -26.58 29.09 45.97
N LYS A 92 -25.83 28.83 47.06
CA LYS A 92 -26.42 28.38 48.32
C LYS A 92 -27.40 29.46 48.75
N VAL A 93 -28.67 29.14 48.70
CA VAL A 93 -29.70 29.91 49.39
C VAL A 93 -29.80 29.33 50.79
N HIS A 94 -29.67 30.22 51.78
CA HIS A 94 -29.68 30.03 53.24
C HIS A 94 -28.30 29.93 53.91
#